data_AF-A0A5K1G2Z1-F1
#
_entry.id   AF-A0A5K1G2Z1-F1
#
_cell.length_a   1.000
_cell.length_b   1.000
_cell.length_c   1.000
_cell.angle_alpha   90.00
_cell.angle_beta   90.00
_cell.angle_gamma   90.00
#
_symmetry.space_group_name_H-M   'P 1'
#
loop_
_entity.id
_entity.type
_entity.pdbx_description
1 polymer ?
#
loop_
_entity_poly.entity_id
_entity_poly.type
_entity_poly.pdbx_seq_one_letter_code
_entity_poly.pdbx_strand_id
1 'polypeptide(L)' 'KSFRDELALLQKLRHPNIVQFLGAVTQSSPMMIVTEYLPK' A
#
# COMPACT_ATOMS: atom_id res chain seq x y z
N LYS A 1 -0.10 -3.80 15.50
CA LYS A 1 -1.46 -3.59 14.92
C LYS A 1 -1.44 -2.56 13.79
N SER A 2 -0.57 -1.53 13.87
CA SER A 2 -0.47 -0.42 12.92
C SER A 2 -0.37 -0.77 11.42
N PHE A 3 0.42 -1.79 11.03
CA PHE A 3 0.62 -2.11 9.60
C PHE A 3 -0.67 -2.55 8.89
N ARG A 4 -1.53 -3.33 9.55
CA ARG A 4 -2.80 -3.78 8.96
C ARG A 4 -3.81 -2.64 8.87
N ASP A 5 -3.74 -1.67 9.78
CA ASP A 5 -4.59 -0.49 9.79
C ASP A 5 -4.23 0.46 8.64
N GLU A 6 -2.92 0.67 8.40
CA GLU A 6 -2.42 1.41 7.23
C GLU A 6 -2.84 0.75 5.92
N LEU A 7 -2.74 -0.59 5.84
CA LEU A 7 -3.22 -1.39 4.72
C LEU A 7 -4.71 -1.17 4.43
N ALA A 8 -5.55 -1.20 5.47
CA ALA A 8 -7.00 -1.00 5.33
C ALA A 8 -7.34 0.42 4.87
N LEU A 9 -6.51 1.42 5.21
CA LEU A 9 -6.66 2.79 4.73
C LEU A 9 -6.21 2.92 3.27
N LEU A 10 -5.04 2.40 2.92
CA LEU A 10 -4.49 2.43 1.55
C LEU A 10 -5.38 1.69 0.55
N GLN A 11 -6.04 0.61 0.97
CA GLN A 11 -7.01 -0.12 0.14
C GLN A 11 -8.24 0.71 -0.24
N LYS A 12 -8.60 1.71 0.57
CA LYS A 12 -9.78 2.57 0.34
C LYS A 12 -9.43 3.80 -0.50
N LEU A 13 -8.16 4.16 -0.62
CA LEU A 13 -7.73 5.33 -1.38
C LEU A 13 -7.58 4.99 -2.87
N ARG A 14 -8.45 5.56 -3.69
CA ARG A 14 -8.35 5.56 -5.15
C ARG A 14 -8.61 6.95 -5.68
N HIS A 15 -7.57 7.61 -6.18
CA HIS A 15 -7.66 8.97 -6.69
C HIS A 15 -6.52 9.23 -7.69
N PRO A 16 -6.75 9.96 -8.79
CA PRO A 16 -5.72 10.23 -9.81
C PRO A 16 -4.46 10.95 -9.30
N ASN A 17 -4.56 11.65 -8.16
CA ASN A 17 -3.45 12.38 -7.54
C ASN A 17 -2.89 11.70 -6.27
N ILE A 18 -3.23 10.43 -6.02
CA ILE A 18 -2.73 9.66 -4.88
C ILE A 18 -2.17 8.35 -5.41
N VAL A 19 -0.99 7.95 -4.92
CA VAL A 19 -0.36 6.69 -5.32
C VAL A 19 -1.29 5.50 -5.07
N GLN A 20 -1.55 4.74 -6.12
CA GLN A 20 -2.39 3.58 -6.09
C GLN A 20 -1.70 2.45 -5.33
N PHE A 21 -2.36 1.95 -4.29
CA PHE A 21 -1.96 0.73 -3.62
C PHE A 21 -2.18 -0.48 -4.54
N LEU A 22 -1.13 -1.30 -4.71
CA LEU A 22 -1.15 -2.51 -5.53
C LEU A 22 -1.24 -3.79 -4.69
N GLY A 23 -0.58 -3.83 -3.53
CA GLY A 23 -0.57 -5.01 -2.68
C GLY A 23 0.35 -4.87 -1.47
N ALA A 24 0.41 -5.90 -0.63
CA ALA A 24 1.33 -5.94 0.49
C ALA A 24 1.80 -7.36 0.79
N VAL A 25 3.05 -7.46 1.25
CA VAL A 25 3.63 -8.70 1.74
C VAL A 25 3.44 -8.75 3.25
N THR A 26 2.58 -9.65 3.71
CA THR A 26 2.18 -9.76 5.12
C THR A 26 2.65 -11.04 5.81
N GLN A 27 3.11 -12.03 5.03
CA GLN A 27 3.53 -13.35 5.52
C GLN A 27 5.05 -13.48 5.69
N SER A 28 5.84 -12.56 5.12
CA SER A 28 7.30 -12.51 5.32
C SER A 28 7.70 -11.33 6.21
N SER A 29 8.84 -11.47 6.89
CA SER A 29 9.53 -10.36 7.55
C SER A 29 10.71 -9.92 6.68
N PRO A 30 10.83 -8.63 6.31
CA PRO A 30 9.96 -7.52 6.69
C PRO A 30 8.63 -7.52 5.93
N MET A 31 7.60 -6.97 6.56
CA MET A 31 6.34 -6.66 5.89
C MET A 31 6.54 -5.46 4.96
N MET A 32 5.93 -5.49 3.77
CA MET A 32 6.15 -4.48 2.73
C MET A 32 4.84 -4.06 2.07
N ILE A 33 4.76 -2.79 1.66
CA ILE A 33 3.66 -2.21 0.88
C ILE A 33 4.16 -2.02 -0.55
N VAL A 34 3.35 -2.44 -1.52
CA VAL A 34 3.61 -2.30 -2.95
C VAL A 34 2.66 -1.26 -3.51
N THR A 35 3.20 -0.20 -4.09
CA THR A 35 2.46 0.87 -4.77
C THR A 35 2.82 0.90 -6.24
N GLU A 36 2.03 1.63 -7.02
CA GLU A 36 2.40 1.94 -8.40
C GLU A 36 3.75 2.68 -8.46
N TYR A 37 4.46 2.47 -9.56
CA TYR A 37 5.68 3.19 -9.86
C TYR A 37 5.34 4.44 -10.67
N LEU A 38 5.70 5.61 -10.16
CA LEU A 38 5.59 6.87 -10.87
C LEU A 38 6.96 7.27 -11.42
N PRO A 39 7.23 7.10 -12.72
CA PRO A 39 8.42 7.67 -13.35
C PRO A 39 8.33 9.20 -13.31
N LYS A 40 9.49 9.87 -13.19
CA LYS A 40 9.59 11.34 -13.29
C LYS A 40 9.37 11.83 -14.71
#